data_AF-A0A397GD41-F1
#
_entry.id   AF-A0A397GD41-F1
#
_cell.length_a   1.000
_cell.length_b   1.000
_cell.length_c   1.000
_cell.angle_alpha   90.00
_cell.angle_beta   90.00
_cell.angle_gamma   90.00
#
_symmetry.space_group_name_H-M   'P 1'
#
loop_
_entity.id
_entity.type
_entity.pdbx_description
1 polymer ?
#
loop_
_entity_poly.entity_id
_entity_poly.type
_entity_poly.pdbx_seq_one_letter_code
_entity_poly.pdbx_strand_id
1 'polypeptide(L)'
;MKPGNHPGSSGYPILRSFGYPDDLLGHDKENNQEHNTRLMQILPFSCTIFEDLLSENLTMEKIDIPLNLYNENVNSENFKVLQLQKERYDLIETILYQDSINELLEKWKDIIKKMACEAIPKRIGVQ
;
A
#
# COMPACT_ATOMS: atom_id res chain seq x y z
N MET A 1 33.63 20.81 19.43
CA MET A 1 32.99 20.64 18.10
C MET A 1 31.63 20.02 18.31
N LYS A 2 30.55 20.67 17.88
CA LYS A 2 29.21 20.08 17.86
C LYS A 2 29.07 19.18 16.62
N PRO A 3 28.41 18.02 16.69
CA PRO A 3 28.04 17.28 15.48
C PRO A 3 26.93 18.04 14.76
N GLY A 4 27.13 18.27 13.45
CA GLY A 4 26.19 18.96 12.59
C GLY A 4 25.01 18.06 12.24
N ASN A 5 23.81 18.64 12.27
CA ASN A 5 22.58 18.05 11.74
C ASN A 5 22.74 17.78 10.23
N HIS A 6 22.68 16.52 9.81
CA HIS A 6 22.38 16.20 8.41
C HIS A 6 20.87 16.21 8.21
N PRO A 7 20.34 17.00 7.26
CA PRO A 7 18.93 16.93 6.88
C PRO A 7 18.71 15.61 6.14
N GLY A 8 17.52 15.01 6.33
CA GLY A 8 17.16 13.68 5.85
C GLY A 8 17.67 13.35 4.45
N SER A 9 18.70 12.51 4.40
CA SER A 9 19.08 11.81 3.17
C SER A 9 18.09 10.66 3.02
N SER A 10 17.04 10.86 2.23
CA SER A 10 16.25 9.74 1.75
C SER A 10 17.19 8.72 1.10
N GLY A 11 17.02 7.42 1.36
CA GLY A 11 17.97 6.37 0.97
C GLY A 11 18.21 6.17 -0.53
N TYR A 12 17.61 7.01 -1.39
CA TYR A 12 17.66 6.92 -2.85
C TYR A 12 19.06 7.10 -3.47
N PRO A 13 19.96 8.00 -2.99
CA PRO A 13 21.29 8.15 -3.57
C PRO A 13 22.16 6.90 -3.39
N ILE A 14 21.90 6.12 -2.34
CA ILE A 14 22.73 4.97 -1.99
C ILE A 14 22.28 3.75 -2.78
N LEU A 15 20.98 3.49 -2.91
CA LEU A 15 20.51 2.35 -3.70
C LEU A 15 20.91 2.46 -5.19
N ARG A 16 21.01 3.69 -5.72
CA ARG A 16 21.52 3.95 -7.08
C ARG A 16 22.99 3.52 -7.24
N SER A 17 23.83 3.67 -6.22
CA SER A 17 25.24 3.23 -6.28
C SER A 17 25.41 1.71 -6.20
N PHE A 18 24.38 0.99 -5.76
CA PHE A 18 24.31 -0.48 -5.79
C PHE A 18 23.71 -1.05 -7.09
N GLY A 19 23.43 -0.20 -8.09
CA GLY A 19 22.93 -0.64 -9.40
C GLY A 19 21.43 -0.91 -9.46
N TYR A 20 20.66 -0.48 -8.45
CA TYR A 20 19.21 -0.55 -8.51
C TYR A 20 18.68 0.44 -9.55
N PRO A 21 17.78 0.01 -10.46
CA PRO A 21 17.18 0.86 -11.47
C PRO A 21 16.37 2.01 -10.86
N ASP A 22 16.45 3.21 -11.46
CA ASP A 22 15.77 4.40 -10.94
C ASP A 22 14.24 4.22 -10.87
N ASP A 23 13.66 3.43 -11.78
CA ASP A 23 12.24 3.08 -11.83
C ASP A 23 11.79 2.10 -10.73
N LEU A 24 12.74 1.53 -9.98
CA LEU A 24 12.51 0.73 -8.78
C LEU A 24 12.77 1.54 -7.50
N LEU A 25 13.43 2.70 -7.63
CA LEU A 25 13.79 3.56 -6.52
C LEU A 25 12.87 4.77 -6.36
N GLY A 26 12.11 5.15 -7.37
CA GLY A 26 11.19 6.29 -7.31
C GLY A 26 9.76 5.88 -7.58
N HIS A 27 8.89 5.94 -6.56
CA HIS A 27 7.53 6.38 -6.81
C HIS A 27 7.57 7.91 -6.83
N ASP A 28 7.63 8.46 -8.05
CA ASP A 28 7.65 9.90 -8.26
C ASP A 28 6.42 10.54 -7.63
N LYS A 29 6.65 11.70 -7.00
CA LYS A 29 5.62 12.55 -6.35
C LYS A 29 4.46 12.92 -7.28
N GLU A 30 4.62 12.76 -8.59
CA GLU A 30 3.64 13.10 -9.63
C GLU A 30 2.50 12.06 -9.70
N ASN A 31 2.78 10.78 -9.42
CA ASN A 31 1.75 9.72 -9.44
C ASN A 31 0.81 9.77 -8.21
N ASN A 32 1.25 10.42 -7.13
CA ASN A 32 0.46 10.53 -5.89
C ASN A 32 -0.77 11.44 -6.03
N GLN A 33 -0.78 12.44 -6.92
CA GLN A 33 -1.90 13.38 -6.99
C GLN A 33 -3.12 12.78 -7.69
N GLU A 34 -2.91 12.08 -8.81
CA GLU A 34 -3.98 11.36 -9.53
C GLU A 34 -4.55 10.23 -8.66
N HIS A 35 -3.66 9.50 -7.98
CA HIS A 35 -4.01 8.46 -7.03
C HIS A 35 -4.89 8.96 -5.87
N ASN A 36 -4.48 10.05 -5.21
CA ASN A 36 -5.30 10.66 -4.16
C ASN A 36 -6.63 11.18 -4.70
N THR A 37 -6.66 11.70 -5.92
CA THR A 37 -7.90 12.13 -6.57
C THR A 37 -8.83 10.94 -6.80
N ARG A 38 -8.31 9.80 -7.25
CA ARG A 38 -9.08 8.58 -7.46
C ARG A 38 -9.63 8.01 -6.14
N LEU A 39 -8.83 7.99 -5.08
CA LEU A 39 -9.29 7.56 -3.75
C LEU A 39 -10.44 8.44 -3.24
N MET A 40 -10.40 9.75 -3.49
CA MET A 40 -11.50 10.67 -3.11
C MET A 40 -12.78 10.47 -3.93
N GLN A 41 -12.71 9.78 -5.07
CA GLN A 41 -13.87 9.51 -5.94
C GLN A 41 -14.58 8.19 -5.62
N ILE A 42 -13.91 7.24 -4.97
CA ILE A 42 -14.52 5.97 -4.57
C ILE A 42 -15.28 6.10 -3.25
N LEU A 43 -16.10 5.10 -2.96
CA LEU A 43 -16.99 5.16 -1.81
C LEU A 43 -16.18 4.96 -0.50
N PRO A 44 -16.58 5.60 0.62
CA PRO A 44 -15.75 5.64 1.82
C PRO A 44 -15.32 4.27 2.35
N PHE A 45 -16.17 3.26 2.23
CA PHE A 45 -15.81 1.90 2.67
C PHE A 45 -14.73 1.27 1.77
N SER A 46 -14.87 1.42 0.45
CA SER A 46 -13.84 0.98 -0.49
C SER A 46 -12.53 1.76 -0.29
N CYS A 47 -12.62 3.08 -0.02
CA CYS A 47 -11.47 3.93 0.24
C CYS A 47 -10.59 3.38 1.37
N THR A 48 -11.19 3.04 2.51
CA THR A 48 -10.45 2.45 3.64
C THR A 48 -9.76 1.14 3.27
N ILE A 49 -10.41 0.28 2.47
CA ILE A 49 -9.81 -0.99 2.03
C ILE A 49 -8.56 -0.73 1.17
N PHE A 50 -8.64 0.21 0.22
CA PHE A 50 -7.50 0.51 -0.64
C PHE A 50 -6.38 1.24 0.11
N GLU A 51 -6.70 2.18 1.00
CA GLU A 51 -5.72 2.82 1.89
C GLU A 51 -4.95 1.79 2.72
N ASP A 52 -5.66 0.81 3.28
CA ASP A 52 -5.06 -0.29 4.02
C ASP A 52 -4.14 -1.14 3.11
N LEU A 53 -4.64 -1.58 1.95
CA LEU A 53 -3.85 -2.40 1.01
C LEU A 53 -2.58 -1.71 0.50
N LEU A 54 -2.65 -0.40 0.31
CA LEU A 54 -1.55 0.46 -0.13
C LEU A 54 -0.62 0.88 1.01
N SER A 55 -1.08 0.77 2.26
CA SER A 55 -0.27 1.10 3.42
C SER A 55 0.97 0.22 3.49
N GLU A 56 2.13 0.86 3.64
CA GLU A 56 3.41 0.18 3.87
C GLU A 56 3.39 -0.67 5.16
N ASN A 57 2.44 -0.43 6.08
CA ASN A 57 2.36 -1.15 7.37
C ASN A 57 1.81 -2.58 7.26
N LEU A 58 1.05 -2.93 6.21
CA LEU A 58 0.51 -4.28 6.04
C LEU A 58 1.51 -5.26 5.40
N THR A 59 2.60 -4.76 4.84
CA THR A 59 3.60 -5.59 4.15
C THR A 59 4.99 -5.07 4.43
N MET A 60 5.83 -5.93 5.01
CA MET A 60 7.27 -5.76 5.24
C MET A 60 7.70 -4.30 5.14
N GLU A 61 7.68 -3.61 6.29
CA GLU A 61 8.25 -2.28 6.54
C GLU A 61 9.43 -2.06 5.59
N LYS A 62 9.46 -0.88 4.93
CA LYS A 62 10.49 -0.48 3.98
C LYS A 62 11.83 -1.09 4.38
N ILE A 63 12.29 -2.08 3.61
CA ILE A 63 13.45 -2.87 4.02
C ILE A 63 14.63 -1.91 4.07
N ASP A 64 15.10 -1.61 5.28
CA ASP A 64 16.37 -0.94 5.49
C ASP A 64 17.46 -1.94 5.10
N ILE A 65 17.79 -1.96 3.81
CA ILE A 65 18.84 -2.80 3.27
C ILE A 65 20.15 -2.41 3.97
N PRO A 66 20.77 -3.30 4.77
CA PRO A 66 22.01 -2.97 5.46
C PRO A 66 23.12 -2.77 4.43
N LEU A 67 23.45 -1.50 4.17
CA LEU A 67 24.38 -1.07 3.13
C LEU A 67 25.83 -1.54 3.35
N ASN A 68 26.12 -2.11 4.52
CA ASN A 68 27.48 -2.37 5.01
C ASN A 68 27.92 -3.84 4.90
N LEU A 69 27.09 -4.75 4.38
CA LEU A 69 27.45 -6.16 4.20
C LEU A 69 27.34 -6.52 2.72
N TYR A 70 28.48 -6.53 2.02
CA TYR A 70 28.58 -6.94 0.63
C TYR A 70 28.34 -8.46 0.53
N ASN A 71 27.06 -8.85 0.50
CA ASN A 71 26.64 -10.21 0.22
C ASN A 71 25.74 -10.18 -1.02
N GLU A 72 26.29 -10.62 -2.16
CA GLU A 72 25.60 -10.63 -3.45
C GLU A 72 24.29 -11.42 -3.40
N ASN A 73 24.23 -12.49 -2.60
CA ASN A 73 22.99 -13.26 -2.43
C ASN A 73 21.93 -12.44 -1.68
N VAL A 74 22.31 -11.70 -0.64
CA VAL A 74 21.38 -10.81 0.09
C VAL A 74 20.89 -9.69 -0.82
N ASN A 75 21.77 -9.10 -1.63
CA ASN A 75 21.38 -8.06 -2.59
C ASN A 75 20.41 -8.57 -3.66
N SER A 76 20.65 -9.77 -4.18
CA SER A 76 19.77 -10.44 -5.15
C SER A 76 18.38 -10.70 -4.57
N GLU A 77 18.31 -11.23 -3.34
CA GLU A 77 17.02 -11.45 -2.67
C GLU A 77 16.30 -10.12 -2.37
N ASN A 78 17.03 -9.09 -1.91
CA ASN A 78 16.46 -7.76 -1.70
C ASN A 78 15.90 -7.15 -2.99
N PHE A 79 16.58 -7.35 -4.11
CA PHE A 79 16.08 -6.92 -5.42
C PHE A 79 14.78 -7.63 -5.80
N LYS A 80 14.69 -8.94 -5.59
CA LYS A 80 13.45 -9.69 -5.82
C LYS A 80 12.31 -9.18 -4.95
N VAL A 81 12.58 -8.88 -3.68
CA VAL A 81 11.54 -8.34 -2.78
C VAL A 81 11.07 -6.97 -3.28
N LEU A 82 11.98 -6.08 -3.68
CA LEU A 82 11.63 -4.78 -4.23
C LEU A 82 10.78 -4.89 -5.50
N GLN A 83 11.14 -5.81 -6.40
CA GLN A 83 10.39 -6.09 -7.62
C GLN A 83 8.96 -6.57 -7.30
N LEU A 84 8.81 -7.49 -6.35
CA LEU A 84 7.50 -7.97 -5.92
C LEU A 84 6.66 -6.87 -5.26
N GLN A 85 7.28 -5.94 -4.53
CA GLN A 85 6.59 -4.78 -3.96
C GLN A 85 6.04 -3.87 -5.05
N LYS A 86 6.81 -3.62 -6.12
CA LYS A 86 6.36 -2.85 -7.29
C LYS A 86 5.21 -3.54 -8.02
N GLU A 87 5.36 -4.82 -8.36
CA GLU A 87 4.31 -5.59 -9.04
C GLU A 87 2.99 -5.62 -8.24
N ARG A 88 3.09 -5.69 -6.91
CA ARG A 88 1.92 -5.59 -6.02
C ARG A 88 1.28 -4.21 -6.08
N TYR A 89 2.06 -3.14 -6.01
CA TYR A 89 1.55 -1.77 -6.09
C TYR A 89 0.79 -1.57 -7.42
N ASP A 90 1.41 -1.96 -8.53
CA ASP A 90 0.82 -1.87 -9.87
C ASP A 90 -0.49 -2.65 -9.98
N LEU A 91 -0.57 -3.84 -9.35
CA LEU A 91 -1.78 -4.64 -9.28
C LEU A 91 -2.89 -3.94 -8.48
N ILE A 92 -2.58 -3.43 -7.29
CA ILE A 92 -3.56 -2.74 -6.45
C ILE A 92 -4.07 -1.48 -7.15
N GLU A 93 -3.18 -0.71 -7.76
CA GLU A 93 -3.53 0.47 -8.55
C GLU A 93 -4.45 0.09 -9.71
N THR A 94 -4.11 -0.94 -10.48
CA THR A 94 -4.96 -1.46 -11.57
C THR A 94 -6.38 -1.80 -11.07
N ILE A 95 -6.49 -2.42 -9.89
CA ILE A 95 -7.79 -2.77 -9.28
C ILE A 95 -8.55 -1.51 -8.82
N LEU A 96 -7.87 -0.53 -8.23
CA LEU A 96 -8.46 0.73 -7.74
C LEU A 96 -9.16 1.52 -8.87
N TYR A 97 -8.59 1.50 -10.07
CA TYR A 97 -9.17 2.18 -11.24
C TYR A 97 -10.34 1.42 -11.88
N GLN A 98 -10.70 0.23 -11.40
CA GLN A 98 -11.88 -0.50 -11.87
C GLN A 98 -13.13 -0.13 -11.06
N ASP A 99 -14.02 0.67 -11.65
CA ASP A 99 -15.29 1.07 -11.02
C ASP A 99 -16.15 -0.14 -10.58
N SER A 100 -16.11 -1.23 -11.34
CA SER A 100 -16.83 -2.47 -11.02
C SER A 100 -16.41 -3.09 -9.70
N ILE A 101 -15.16 -2.92 -9.28
CA ILE A 101 -14.66 -3.41 -7.99
C ILE A 101 -15.22 -2.56 -6.85
N ASN A 102 -15.23 -1.24 -7.01
CA ASN A 102 -15.85 -0.33 -6.04
C ASN A 102 -17.35 -0.66 -5.85
N GLU A 103 -18.08 -0.89 -6.94
CA GLU A 103 -19.48 -1.32 -6.88
C GLU A 103 -19.66 -2.67 -6.18
N LEU A 104 -18.76 -3.63 -6.43
CA LEU A 104 -18.81 -4.95 -5.83
C LEU A 104 -18.58 -4.88 -4.31
N LEU A 105 -17.60 -4.08 -3.87
CA LEU A 105 -17.29 -3.89 -2.45
C LEU A 105 -18.48 -3.29 -1.68
N GLU A 106 -19.17 -2.32 -2.26
CA GLU A 106 -20.36 -1.74 -1.63
C GLU A 106 -21.53 -2.71 -1.58
N LYS A 107 -21.77 -3.49 -2.65
CA LYS A 107 -22.78 -4.56 -2.63
C LYS A 107 -22.45 -5.58 -1.54
N TRP A 108 -21.18 -5.94 -1.38
CA TRP A 108 -20.74 -6.87 -0.35
C TRP A 108 -20.99 -6.35 1.07
N LYS A 109 -20.66 -5.08 1.33
CA LYS A 109 -20.97 -4.38 2.59
C LYS A 109 -22.46 -4.39 2.90
N ASP A 110 -23.30 -4.10 1.91
CA ASP A 110 -24.77 -4.10 2.08
C ASP A 110 -25.30 -5.51 2.41
N ILE A 111 -24.78 -6.54 1.75
CA ILE A 111 -25.12 -7.94 2.04
C ILE A 111 -24.76 -8.30 3.48
N ILE A 112 -23.54 -7.99 3.93
CA ILE A 112 -23.12 -8.26 5.31
C ILE A 112 -24.02 -7.53 6.30
N LYS A 113 -24.32 -6.26 6.05
CA LYS A 113 -25.20 -5.47 6.91
C LYS A 113 -26.59 -6.09 7.00
N LYS A 114 -27.14 -6.57 5.89
CA LYS A 114 -28.44 -7.26 5.86
C LYS A 114 -28.39 -8.55 6.69
N MET A 115 -27.37 -9.39 6.49
CA MET A 115 -27.21 -10.63 7.25
C MET A 115 -27.07 -10.36 8.76
N ALA A 116 -26.29 -9.35 9.14
CA ALA A 116 -26.12 -8.96 10.53
C ALA A 116 -27.44 -8.50 11.16
N CYS A 117 -28.24 -7.70 10.45
CA CYS A 117 -29.56 -7.28 10.91
C CYS A 117 -30.53 -8.45 11.09
N GLU A 118 -30.51 -9.42 10.18
CA GLU A 118 -31.37 -10.61 10.24
C GLU A 118 -30.96 -11.56 11.37
N ALA A 119 -29.67 -11.60 11.73
CA ALA A 119 -29.14 -12.42 12.81
C ALA A 119 -29.44 -11.88 14.22
N ILE A 120 -29.75 -10.57 14.36
CA ILE A 120 -30.10 -9.99 15.66
C ILE A 120 -31.46 -10.54 16.11
N PRO A 121 -31.55 -11.21 17.28
CA PRO A 121 -32.82 -11.72 17.78
C PRO A 121 -33.80 -10.57 17.98
N LYS A 122 -34.94 -10.62 17.28
CA LYS A 122 -36.03 -9.67 17.53
C LYS A 122 -36.49 -9.89 18.97
N ARG A 123 -36.41 -8.85 19.82
CA ARG A 123 -36.98 -8.91 21.18
C ARG A 123 -38.45 -9.28 21.05
N ILE A 124 -38.79 -10.50 21.46
CA ILE A 124 -40.18 -10.90 21.66
C ILE A 124 -40.65 -10.10 22.86
N GLY A 125 -41.40 -9.03 22.61
CA GLY A 125 -42.18 -8.37 23.65
C GLY A 125 -43.20 -9.39 24.14
N VAL A 126 -42.96 -9.95 25.33
CA VAL A 126 -43.98 -10.70 26.05
C VAL A 126 -45.08 -9.68 26.39
N GLN A 127 -46.25 -9.86 25.78
CA GLN A 127 -47.48 -9.11 26.09
C GLN A 127 -47.93 -9.38 27.52
#